data_AF-A0A950RE01-F1
#
_entry.id   AF-A0A950RE01-F1
#
_cell.length_a   1.000
_cell.length_b   1.000
_cell.length_c   1.000
_cell.angle_alpha   90.00
_cell.angle_beta   90.00
_cell.angle_gamma   90.00
#
_symmetry.space_group_name_H-M   'P 1'
#
loop_
_entity.id
_entity.type
_entity.pdbx_description
1 polymer ?
#
loop_
_entity_poly.entity_id
_entity_poly.type
_entity_poly.pdbx_seq_one_letter_code
_entity_poly.pdbx_strand_id
1 'polypeptide(L)' 'MIRPRSAPTPADVAAHYDTLDPFYREIWGEHVHHGYWRTGQETPENAAAALVDLVAARLDLRPGQE' A
#
# COMPACT_ATOMS: atom_id res chain seq x y z
N MET A 1 2.41 -7.74 20.16
CA MET A 1 1.99 -6.50 19.45
C MET A 1 3.04 -5.44 19.73
N ILE A 2 3.70 -4.91 18.70
CA ILE A 2 4.65 -3.80 18.86
C ILE A 2 3.82 -2.54 19.13
N ARG A 3 4.09 -1.84 20.24
CA ARG A 3 3.46 -0.55 20.56
C ARG A 3 4.52 0.54 20.59
N PRO A 4 4.30 1.69 19.95
CA PRO A 4 5.23 2.80 20.05
C PRO A 4 5.22 3.37 21.48
N ARG A 5 6.36 3.91 21.91
CA ARG A 5 6.52 4.49 23.26
C ARG A 5 5.76 5.82 23.42
N SER A 6 5.46 6.48 22.31
CA SER A 6 4.70 7.73 22.20
C SER A 6 3.82 7.68 20.96
N ALA A 7 2.77 8.49 20.91
CA ALA A 7 1.97 8.64 19.71
C ALA A 7 2.80 9.31 18.61
N PRO A 8 2.84 8.77 17.37
CA PRO A 8 3.55 9.40 16.27
C PRO A 8 2.81 10.67 15.83
N THR A 9 3.58 11.69 15.50
CA THR A 9 3.11 12.91 14.84
C THR A 9 3.15 12.73 13.31
N PRO A 10 2.46 13.57 12.53
CA PRO A 10 2.61 13.57 11.07
C PRO A 10 4.06 13.75 10.60
N ALA A 11 4.88 14.50 11.35
CA ALA A 11 6.29 14.70 11.02
C ALA A 11 7.12 13.42 11.23
N ASP A 12 6.81 12.63 12.26
CA ASP A 12 7.46 11.33 12.48
C ASP A 12 7.16 10.35 11.34
N VAL A 13 5.92 10.38 10.84
CA VAL A 13 5.50 9.56 9.68
C VAL A 13 6.22 10.02 8.41
N ALA A 14 6.27 11.34 8.15
CA ALA A 14 6.96 11.89 7.00
C ALA A 14 8.44 11.51 6.99
N ALA A 15 9.15 11.71 8.11
CA ALA A 15 10.57 11.38 8.23
C ALA A 15 10.86 9.89 7.97
N HIS A 16 9.96 9.00 8.40
CA HIS A 16 10.05 7.57 8.11
C HIS A 16 9.98 7.28 6.60
N TYR A 17 9.00 7.87 5.90
CA TYR A 17 8.86 7.69 4.45
C TYR A 17 9.97 8.39 3.66
N ASP A 18 10.38 9.60 4.03
CA ASP A 18 11.50 10.31 3.39
C ASP A 18 12.79 9.50 3.43
N THR A 19 13.01 8.74 4.52
CA THR A 19 14.20 7.91 4.69
C THR A 19 14.09 6.59 3.92
N LEU A 20 12.92 5.94 3.93
CA LEU A 20 12.78 4.57 3.46
C LEU A 20 12.22 4.43 2.04
N ASP A 21 11.67 5.49 1.46
CA ASP A 21 11.07 5.49 0.13
C ASP A 21 11.96 4.87 -0.96
N PRO A 22 13.29 5.15 -1.05
CA PRO A 22 14.14 4.49 -2.04
C PRO A 22 14.16 2.96 -1.91
N PHE A 23 14.24 2.45 -0.67
CA PHE A 23 14.25 1.02 -0.40
C PHE A 23 12.89 0.39 -0.64
N TYR A 24 11.80 1.09 -0.32
CA TYR A 24 10.46 0.62 -0.62
C TYR A 24 10.23 0.49 -2.13
N ARG A 25 10.70 1.44 -2.94
CA ARG A 25 10.60 1.32 -4.39
C ARG A 25 11.45 0.19 -4.96
N GLU A 26 12.63 -0.04 -4.41
CA GLU A 26 13.50 -1.14 -4.84
C GLU A 26 12.90 -2.52 -4.53
N ILE A 27 12.29 -2.68 -3.35
CA ILE A 27 11.80 -3.98 -2.87
C ILE A 27 10.35 -4.25 -3.27
N TRP A 28 9.48 -3.24 -3.21
CA TRP A 28 8.03 -3.36 -3.41
C TRP A 28 7.51 -2.70 -4.70
N GLY A 29 8.35 -1.95 -5.41
CA GLY A 29 7.91 -1.17 -6.56
C GLY A 29 7.04 0.02 -6.15
N GLU A 30 6.02 0.33 -6.94
CA GLU A 30 5.19 1.53 -6.74
C GLU A 30 4.19 1.40 -5.58
N HIS A 31 3.89 0.18 -5.14
CA HIS A 31 2.85 -0.09 -4.15
C HIS A 31 3.44 -0.76 -2.89
N VAL A 32 3.42 -0.07 -1.74
CA VAL A 32 3.86 -0.62 -0.44
C VAL A 32 2.77 -1.52 0.17
N HIS A 33 2.32 -2.52 -0.59
CA HIS A 33 1.29 -3.49 -0.22
C HIS A 33 1.64 -4.88 -0.79
N HIS A 34 1.25 -5.95 -0.09
CA HIS A 34 1.60 -7.32 -0.51
C HIS A 34 0.79 -7.84 -1.71
N GLY A 35 -0.25 -7.12 -2.14
CA GLY A 35 -1.10 -7.50 -3.27
C GLY A 35 -2.18 -8.54 -2.95
N TYR A 36 -3.12 -8.72 -3.89
CA TYR A 36 -4.18 -9.72 -3.86
C TYR A 36 -3.88 -10.85 -4.86
N TRP A 37 -3.47 -12.00 -4.33
CA TRP A 37 -3.04 -13.16 -5.09
C TRP A 37 -4.20 -14.15 -5.20
N ARG A 38 -4.69 -14.40 -6.41
CA ARG A 38 -5.82 -15.31 -6.66
C ARG A 38 -5.36 -16.70 -7.06
N THR A 39 -4.32 -16.75 -7.88
CA THR A 39 -3.78 -17.99 -8.44
C THR A 39 -2.40 -18.34 -7.89
N GLY A 40 -1.69 -17.36 -7.34
CA GLY A 40 -0.30 -17.50 -6.91
C GLY A 40 0.70 -17.41 -8.06
N GLN A 41 0.25 -17.11 -9.28
CA GLN A 41 1.07 -16.95 -10.48
C GLN A 41 1.19 -15.48 -10.92
N GLU A 42 0.57 -14.55 -10.18
CA GLU A 42 0.69 -13.13 -10.42
C GLU A 42 2.14 -12.65 -10.24
N THR A 43 2.53 -11.55 -10.87
CA THR A 43 3.71 -10.80 -10.40
C THR A 43 3.30 -9.94 -9.21
N PRO A 44 4.24 -9.47 -8.37
CA PRO A 44 3.92 -8.54 -7.28
C PRO A 44 3.13 -7.32 -7.75
N GLU A 45 3.46 -6.76 -8.91
CA GLU A 45 2.78 -5.60 -9.51
C GLU A 45 1.34 -5.96 -9.90
N ASN A 46 1.14 -7.09 -10.57
CA ASN A 46 -0.19 -7.57 -10.93
C ASN A 46 -1.06 -7.86 -9.70
N ALA A 47 -0.47 -8.42 -8.64
CA ALA A 47 -1.16 -8.66 -7.39
C ALA A 47 -1.53 -7.34 -6.69
N ALA A 48 -0.64 -6.34 -6.69
CA ALA A 48 -0.91 -5.03 -6.14
C ALA A 48 -2.06 -4.32 -6.87
N ALA A 49 -2.06 -4.31 -8.20
CA ALA A 49 -3.16 -3.78 -9.01
C ALA A 49 -4.49 -4.51 -8.74
N ALA A 50 -4.45 -5.85 -8.68
CA ALA A 50 -5.64 -6.66 -8.39
C ALA A 50 -6.24 -6.35 -7.01
N LEU A 51 -5.44 -5.94 -6.02
CA LEU A 51 -5.93 -5.49 -4.73
C LEU A 51 -6.68 -4.17 -4.84
N VAL A 52 -6.17 -3.21 -5.61
CA VAL A 52 -6.82 -1.92 -5.86
C VAL A 52 -8.18 -2.14 -6.53
N ASP A 53 -8.23 -2.96 -7.59
CA ASP A 53 -9.47 -3.30 -8.28
C ASP A 53 -10.50 -3.95 -7.35
N LEU A 54 -10.05 -4.87 -6.48
CA LEU A 54 -10.90 -5.56 -5.51
C LEU A 54 -11.56 -4.60 -4.51
N VAL A 55 -10.79 -3.62 -4.04
CA VAL A 55 -11.27 -2.59 -3.10
C VAL A 55 -12.21 -1.62 -3.83
N ALA A 56 -11.85 -1.15 -5.02
CA ALA A 56 -12.70 -0.28 -5.83
C ALA A 56 -14.05 -0.93 -6.14
N ALA A 57 -14.06 -2.22 -6.50
CA ALA A 57 -15.30 -2.97 -6.75
C ALA A 57 -16.17 -3.11 -5.49
N ARG A 58 -15.56 -3.24 -4.30
CA ARG A 58 -16.30 -3.30 -3.01
C ARG A 58 -16.88 -1.97 -2.59
N LEU A 59 -16.21 -0.88 -2.95
CA LEU A 59 -16.67 0.47 -2.69
C LEU A 59 -17.78 0.90 -3.66
N ASP A 60 -18.02 0.15 -4.75
CA ASP A 60 -18.99 0.46 -5.81
C ASP A 60 -18.87 1.91 -6.31
N LEU A 61 -17.61 2.35 -6.52
CA LEU A 61 -17.30 3.73 -6.85
C LEU A 61 -18.03 4.20 -8.12
N ARG A 62 -18.66 5.37 -8.06
CA ARG A 62 -19.29 6.03 -9.19
C ARG A 62 -18.48 7.25 -9.66
N PRO A 63 -18.50 7.59 -10.95
CA PRO A 63 -17.88 8.81 -11.44
C PRO A 63 -18.40 10.05 -10.68
N GLY A 64 -17.47 10.86 -10.15
CA GLY A 64 -17.80 12.10 -9.43
C GLY A 64 -18.19 11.92 -7.96
N GLN A 65 -18.04 10.73 -7.39
CA GLN A 65 -18.28 10.48 -5.97
C GLN A 65 -17.09 11.01 -5.13
N GLU A 66 -17.40 11.82 -4.11
CA GLU A 66 -16.46 12.33 -3.09
C GLU A 66 -16.47 11.47 -1.83
#